data_AF-A0A9P0BGZ3-F1
#
_entry.id   AF-A0A9P0BGZ3-F1
#
_cell.length_a   1.000
_cell.length_b   1.000
_cell.length_c   1.000
_cell.angle_alpha   90.00
_cell.angle_beta   90.00
_cell.angle_gamma   90.00
#
_symmetry.space_group_name_H-M   'P 1'
#
loop_
_entity.id
_entity.type
_entity.pdbx_description
1 polymer ?
#
loop_
_entity_poly.entity_id
_entity_poly.type
_entity_poly.pdbx_seq_one_letter_code
_entity_poly.pdbx_strand_id
1 'polypeptide(L)'
;MLDRLKVYALDFKLTADSELRIETKVVTFWNEYLLDCEEAEAEVQLKDILCFSTASEKAPPLGFNNKPELLFLHDEGLFPKANTCAPIL
;
A
#
# COMPACT_ATOMS: atom_id res chain seq x y z
N MET A 1 -10.34 -13.00 -8.79
CA MET A 1 -9.79 -11.71 -9.22
C MET A 1 -10.06 -10.63 -8.17
N LEU A 2 -11.32 -10.25 -7.91
CA LEU A 2 -11.66 -9.18 -6.92
C LEU A 2 -11.33 -9.46 -5.43
N ASP A 3 -11.22 -10.72 -4.99
CA ASP A 3 -11.02 -11.02 -3.56
C ASP A 3 -9.57 -10.91 -3.07
N ARG A 4 -8.57 -10.93 -3.97
CA ARG A 4 -7.17 -10.73 -3.58
C ARG A 4 -6.83 -9.26 -3.40
N LEU A 5 -7.34 -8.39 -4.28
CA LEU A 5 -7.21 -6.94 -4.16
C LEU A 5 -7.72 -6.41 -2.83
N LYS A 6 -8.75 -6.99 -2.20
CA LYS A 6 -9.23 -6.55 -0.88
C LYS A 6 -8.20 -6.70 0.24
N VAL A 7 -7.28 -7.65 0.12
CA VAL A 7 -6.20 -7.87 1.10
C VAL A 7 -5.13 -6.79 0.97
N TYR A 8 -4.92 -6.27 -0.24
CA TYR A 8 -3.93 -5.25 -0.59
C TYR A 8 -4.53 -3.86 -0.76
N ALA A 9 -5.86 -3.74 -0.61
CA ALA A 9 -6.58 -2.50 -0.67
C ALA A 9 -6.19 -1.68 0.55
N LEU A 10 -5.25 -0.76 0.33
CA LEU A 10 -4.88 0.24 1.32
C LEU A 10 -6.03 1.25 1.43
N ASP A 11 -6.39 1.61 2.67
CA ASP A 11 -7.20 2.80 2.89
C ASP A 11 -6.24 4.01 2.76
N PHE A 12 -6.46 4.83 1.74
CA PHE A 12 -5.63 6.01 1.47
C PHE A 12 -6.13 7.19 2.29
N LYS A 13 -5.23 7.83 3.04
CA LYS A 13 -5.56 9.03 3.82
C LYS A 13 -4.93 10.25 3.15
N LEU A 14 -5.73 10.91 2.32
CA LEU A 14 -5.34 12.16 1.65
C LEU A 14 -5.42 13.33 2.63
N THR A 15 -4.46 14.24 2.56
CA THR A 15 -4.50 15.53 3.22
C THR A 15 -5.34 16.51 2.38
N ALA A 16 -6.06 17.43 3.04
CA ALA A 16 -6.96 18.36 2.37
C ALA A 16 -6.25 19.60 1.78
N ASP A 17 -4.92 19.68 1.89
CA ASP A 17 -4.15 20.88 1.62
C ASP A 17 -3.54 20.89 0.19
N SER A 18 -2.65 21.83 -0.09
CA SER A 18 -2.03 22.09 -1.41
C SER A 18 -1.37 20.86 -2.09
N GLU A 19 -1.14 19.78 -1.36
CA GLU A 19 -0.50 18.55 -1.83
C GLU A 19 -1.50 17.48 -2.31
N LEU A 20 -2.82 17.69 -2.11
CA LEU A 20 -3.88 16.74 -2.50
C LEU A 20 -3.75 16.27 -3.96
N ARG A 21 -3.34 17.16 -4.87
CA ARG A 21 -3.15 16.81 -6.29
C ARG A 21 -2.00 15.83 -6.50
N ILE A 22 -0.92 15.98 -5.74
CA ILE A 22 0.24 15.08 -5.79
C ILE A 22 -0.16 13.75 -5.15
N GLU A 23 -0.75 13.78 -3.97
CA GLU A 23 -1.20 12.58 -3.27
C GLU A 23 -2.18 11.76 -4.10
N THR A 24 -3.18 12.40 -4.73
CA THR A 24 -4.14 11.73 -5.61
C THR A 24 -3.43 11.01 -6.77
N LYS A 25 -2.41 11.65 -7.37
CA LYS A 25 -1.62 11.01 -8.43
C LYS A 25 -0.82 9.82 -7.90
N VAL A 26 -0.21 9.95 -6.73
CA VAL A 26 0.52 8.85 -6.10
C VAL A 26 -0.42 7.68 -5.81
N VAL A 27 -1.63 7.94 -5.32
CA VAL A 27 -2.65 6.89 -5.12
C VAL A 27 -3.00 6.19 -6.43
N THR A 28 -3.18 6.93 -7.53
CA THR A 28 -3.41 6.32 -8.85
C THR A 28 -2.24 5.43 -9.26
N PHE A 29 -1.01 5.94 -9.23
CA PHE A 29 0.18 5.16 -9.60
C PHE A 29 0.38 3.94 -8.70
N TRP A 30 0.09 4.05 -7.41
CA TRP A 30 0.20 2.93 -6.47
C TRP A 30 -0.81 1.82 -6.80
N ASN A 31 -2.06 2.18 -7.11
CA ASN A 31 -3.07 1.19 -7.51
C ASN A 31 -2.69 0.49 -8.83
N GLU A 32 -2.19 1.24 -9.81
CA GLU A 32 -1.69 0.67 -11.07
C GLU A 32 -0.51 -0.29 -10.80
N TYR A 33 0.47 0.14 -10.00
CA TYR A 33 1.61 -0.69 -9.63
C TYR A 33 1.20 -1.98 -8.89
N LEU A 34 0.20 -1.93 -8.00
CA LEU A 34 -0.31 -3.14 -7.34
C LEU A 34 -0.95 -4.11 -8.32
N LEU A 35 -1.63 -3.62 -9.36
CA LEU A 35 -2.18 -4.46 -10.44
C LEU A 35 -1.05 -5.11 -11.24
N ASP A 36 -0.02 -4.34 -11.61
CA ASP A 36 1.15 -4.87 -12.32
C ASP A 36 1.87 -5.96 -11.49
N CYS A 37 1.95 -5.78 -10.16
CA CYS A 37 2.49 -6.78 -9.23
C CYS A 37 1.61 -8.04 -9.13
N GLU A 38 0.29 -7.92 -9.31
CA GLU A 38 -0.64 -9.05 -9.29
C GLU A 38 -0.55 -9.88 -10.57
N GLU A 39 -0.47 -9.22 -11.72
CA GLU A 39 -0.38 -9.83 -13.05
C GLU A 39 1.05 -10.28 -13.41
N ALA A 40 2.00 -10.10 -12.49
CA ALA A 40 3.43 -10.41 -12.66
C ALA A 40 4.08 -9.63 -13.83
N GLU A 41 3.58 -8.42 -14.08
CA GLU A 41 4.14 -7.45 -15.02
C GLU A 41 5.19 -6.55 -14.36
N ALA A 42 5.24 -6.51 -13.02
CA ALA A 42 6.30 -5.90 -12.23
C ALA A 42 7.34 -6.94 -11.74
N GLU A 43 8.55 -6.48 -11.43
CA GLU A 43 9.61 -7.31 -10.83
C GLU A 43 9.26 -7.78 -9.40
N VAL A 44 8.41 -7.02 -8.71
CA VAL A 44 7.96 -7.27 -7.34
C VAL A 44 6.59 -7.95 -7.35
N GLN A 45 6.36 -8.90 -6.45
CA GLN A 45 5.06 -9.56 -6.30
C GLN A 45 4.27 -8.96 -5.13
N LEU A 46 2.94 -9.10 -5.15
CA LEU A 46 2.07 -8.65 -4.05
C LEU A 46 2.52 -9.15 -2.66
N LYS A 47 3.01 -10.38 -2.56
CA LYS A 47 3.50 -10.95 -1.29
C LYS A 47 4.71 -10.17 -0.72
N ASP A 48 5.53 -9.58 -1.58
CA ASP A 48 6.71 -8.82 -1.20
C ASP A 48 6.29 -7.46 -0.63
N ILE A 49 5.28 -6.84 -1.24
CA ILE A 49 4.62 -5.64 -0.71
C ILE A 49 3.95 -5.92 0.64
N LEU A 50 3.31 -7.09 0.79
CA LEU A 50 2.74 -7.51 2.07
C LEU A 50 3.82 -7.66 3.14
N CYS A 51 4.92 -8.32 2.79
CA CYS A 51 6.02 -8.56 3.70
C CYS A 51 6.66 -7.25 4.13
N PHE A 52 6.84 -6.31 3.20
CA PHE A 52 7.36 -4.98 3.51
C PHE A 52 6.48 -4.22 4.50
N SER A 53 5.15 -4.21 4.29
CA SER A 53 4.19 -3.46 5.12
C SER A 53 3.84 -4.14 6.46
N THR A 54 3.86 -5.46 6.51
CA THR A 54 3.31 -6.23 7.65
C THR A 54 4.29 -7.22 8.28
N ALA A 55 5.51 -7.32 7.75
CA ALA A 55 6.49 -8.36 8.08
C ALA A 55 5.97 -9.80 7.85
N SER A 56 4.95 -9.97 7.01
CA SER A 56 4.37 -11.27 6.65
C SER A 56 4.11 -11.39 5.15
N GLU A 57 4.50 -12.52 4.56
CA GLU A 57 4.23 -12.84 3.15
C GLU A 57 2.79 -13.31 2.90
N LYS A 58 2.02 -13.57 3.97
CA LYS A 58 0.64 -14.06 3.90
C LYS A 58 -0.26 -13.23 4.78
N ALA A 59 -1.45 -12.93 4.27
CA ALA A 59 -2.49 -12.33 5.08
C ALA A 59 -2.98 -13.30 6.15
N PRO A 60 -3.36 -12.80 7.34
CA PRO A 60 -3.98 -13.65 8.35
C PRO A 60 -5.27 -14.29 7.79
N PRO A 61 -5.66 -15.50 8.24
CA PRO A 61 -6.88 -16.17 7.78
C PRO A 61 -8.17 -15.35 8.01
N LEU A 62 -8.16 -14.45 9.00
CA LEU A 62 -9.27 -13.56 9.33
C LEU A 62 -9.10 -12.14 8.74
N GLY A 63 -8.07 -11.92 7.91
CA GLY A 63 -7.65 -10.60 7.47
C GLY A 63 -6.93 -9.81 8.57
N PHE A 64 -6.57 -8.57 8.26
CA PHE A 64 -5.94 -7.67 9.22
C PHE A 64 -7.02 -6.98 10.08
N ASN A 65 -6.78 -6.92 11.40
CA ASN A 65 -7.70 -6.25 12.33
C ASN A 65 -7.81 -4.75 12.07
N ASN A 66 -6.69 -4.13 11.66
CA ASN A 66 -6.65 -2.79 11.13
C ASN A 66 -6.41 -2.92 9.63
N LYS A 67 -7.18 -2.19 8.83
CA LYS A 67 -6.87 -2.12 7.41
C LYS A 67 -5.52 -1.45 7.22
N PRO A 68 -4.71 -1.92 6.28
CA PRO A 68 -3.45 -1.27 5.98
C PRO A 68 -3.71 0.14 5.41
N GLU A 69 -2.95 1.13 5.84
CA GLU A 69 -3.13 2.54 5.47
C GLU A 69 -1.92 3.06 4.68
N LEU A 70 -2.15 4.02 3.78
CA LEU A 70 -1.09 4.79 3.11
C LEU A 70 -1.09 6.25 3.61
N LEU A 71 0.05 6.69 4.16
CA LEU A 71 0.25 8.03 4.71
C LEU A 71 1.31 8.80 3.90
N PHE A 72 1.02 10.06 3.63
CA PHE A 72 1.94 10.95 2.95
C PHE A 72 2.83 11.71 3.95
N LEU A 73 4.14 11.43 3.88
CA LEU A 73 5.17 12.10 4.69
C LEU A 73 5.99 13.02 3.78
N HIS A 74 5.44 14.20 3.44
CA HIS A 74 5.98 15.10 2.41
C HIS A 74 7.42 15.59 2.66
N ASP A 75 7.85 15.64 3.93
CA ASP A 75 9.20 16.08 4.31
C ASP A 75 10.19 14.93 4.55
N GLU A 76 9.81 13.67 4.33
CA GLU A 76 10.61 12.51 4.75
C GLU A 76 11.14 11.64 3.60
N GLY A 77 12.29 12.04 3.04
CA GLY A 77 13.11 11.16 2.18
C GLY A 77 12.49 10.80 0.82
N LEU A 78 13.18 9.93 0.07
CA LEU A 78 12.82 9.57 -1.31
C LEU A 78 12.07 8.24 -1.44
N PHE A 79 12.10 7.40 -0.39
CA PHE A 79 11.60 6.03 -0.43
C PHE A 79 10.49 5.82 0.59
N PRO A 80 9.48 4.97 0.28
CA PRO A 80 8.44 4.59 1.23
C PRO A 80 9.01 4.00 2.51
N LYS A 81 8.31 4.20 3.62
CA LYS A 81 8.67 3.64 4.93
C LYS A 81 7.50 2.83 5.44
N ALA A 82 7.76 1.62 5.92
CA ALA A 82 6.74 0.80 6.56
C ALA A 82 6.83 0.84 8.08
N ASN A 83 5.68 0.91 8.74
CA ASN A 83 5.54 0.57 10.15
C ASN A 83 4.96 -0.84 10.25
N THR A 84 5.70 -1.77 10.83
CA THR A 84 5.25 -3.16 10.96
C THR A 84 4.42 -3.41 12.23
N CYS A 85 4.39 -2.45 13.17
CA CYS A 85 3.58 -2.54 14.41
C CYS A 85 2.14 -2.05 14.20
N ALA A 86 1.93 -1.13 13.26
CA ALA A 86 0.63 -0.74 12.74
C ALA A 86 0.79 -0.72 11.22
N PRO A 87 0.04 -1.54 10.44
CA PRO A 87 0.30 -1.78 9.02
C PRO A 87 0.09 -0.50 8.19
N ILE A 88 1.08 0.36 8.21
CA ILE A 88 1.04 1.72 7.68
C ILE A 88 2.24 1.84 6.76
N LEU A 89 1.99 2.35 5.56
CA LEU A 89 2.97 2.58 4.50
C LEU A 89 3.03 4.05 4.12
#